data_AF-A0A7V1WDE1-F1
#
_entry.id   AF-A0A7V1WDE1-F1
#
_cell.length_a   1.000
_cell.length_b   1.000
_cell.length_c   1.000
_cell.angle_alpha   90.00
_cell.angle_beta   90.00
_cell.angle_gamma   90.00
#
_symmetry.space_group_name_H-M   'P 1'
#
loop_
_entity.id
_entity.type
_entity.pdbx_description
1 polymer ?
#
loop_
_entity_poly.entity_id
_entity_poly.type
_entity_poly.pdbx_seq_one_letter_code
_entity_poly.pdbx_strand_id
1 'polypeptide(L)'
;MPSLATPTFDLSWAEILDFPRVGRHPSPVLRIRELREAKGLSQERLAARAEVATKTVRRAETGGSVSSRTLTKLARALGVQPGELFARPDREAS
;
A
#
# COMPACT_ATOMS: atom_id res chain seq x y z
N MET A 1 -17.60 10.33 -37.64
CA MET A 1 -16.58 9.34 -37.22
C MET A 1 -15.20 9.90 -37.50
N PRO A 2 -14.32 10.02 -36.50
CA PRO A 2 -12.90 9.76 -36.67
C PRO A 2 -12.56 8.30 -36.30
N SER A 3 -11.50 7.85 -36.94
CA SER A 3 -11.00 6.49 -37.08
C SER A 3 -10.30 5.94 -35.82
N LEU A 4 -10.53 4.65 -35.60
CA LEU A 4 -9.99 3.66 -34.65
C LEU A 4 -8.60 3.92 -34.01
N ALA A 5 -8.54 3.65 -32.70
CA ALA A 5 -7.49 2.80 -32.10
C ALA A 5 -8.15 1.89 -31.05
N THR A 6 -7.99 0.58 -31.20
CA THR A 6 -8.46 -0.48 -30.30
C THR A 6 -7.77 -0.44 -28.94
N PRO A 7 -8.46 -0.85 -27.87
CA PRO A 7 -7.91 -1.96 -27.09
C PRO A 7 -8.85 -3.18 -27.12
N THR A 8 -8.21 -4.34 -27.18
CA THR A 8 -8.70 -5.72 -27.40
C THR A 8 -9.68 -6.25 -26.35
N PHE A 9 -10.72 -5.49 -26.00
CA PHE A 9 -11.80 -5.98 -25.13
C PHE A 9 -13.12 -5.86 -25.87
N ASP A 10 -13.58 -6.98 -26.41
CA ASP A 10 -14.88 -7.12 -27.07
C ASP A 10 -16.00 -7.15 -26.01
N LEU A 11 -16.39 -6.00 -25.46
CA LEU A 11 -17.66 -5.85 -24.72
C LEU A 11 -18.22 -4.42 -24.78
N SER A 12 -19.54 -4.36 -24.97
CA SER A 12 -20.40 -3.18 -24.94
C SER A 12 -20.38 -2.50 -23.56
N TRP A 13 -19.85 -1.28 -23.51
CA TRP A 13 -19.74 -0.47 -22.28
C TRP A 13 -21.07 -0.01 -21.66
N ALA A 14 -22.21 -0.30 -22.29
CA ALA A 14 -23.52 0.13 -21.81
C ALA A 14 -24.26 -0.91 -20.94
N GLU A 15 -23.75 -2.15 -20.82
CA GLU A 15 -24.28 -3.17 -19.90
C GLU A 15 -23.52 -3.24 -18.55
N ILE A 16 -22.39 -2.54 -18.39
CA ILE A 16 -21.52 -2.59 -17.19
C ILE A 16 -21.91 -1.51 -16.14
N LEU A 17 -23.09 -0.89 -16.23
CA LEU A 17 -23.55 0.09 -15.24
C LEU A 17 -24.23 -0.57 -14.03
N ASP A 18 -23.43 -1.32 -13.27
CA ASP A 18 -23.36 -1.19 -11.81
C ASP A 18 -21.88 -1.28 -11.39
N PHE A 19 -21.03 -0.37 -11.88
CA PHE A 19 -19.74 -0.15 -11.23
C PHE A 19 -20.06 0.38 -9.82
N PRO A 20 -19.83 -0.42 -8.75
CA PRO A 20 -20.14 0.02 -7.41
C PRO A 20 -19.33 1.30 -7.16
N ARG A 21 -20.01 2.39 -6.76
CA ARG A 21 -19.38 3.64 -6.33
C ARG A 21 -18.22 3.26 -5.43
N VAL A 22 -16.98 3.32 -5.92
CA VAL A 22 -15.80 2.62 -5.38
C VAL A 22 -15.88 2.57 -3.85
N GLY A 23 -16.48 1.50 -3.35
CA GLY A 23 -16.60 1.27 -1.92
C GLY A 23 -15.19 0.99 -1.49
N ARG A 24 -14.62 1.88 -0.65
CA ARG A 24 -13.26 1.84 -0.07
C ARG A 24 -12.50 0.59 -0.54
N HIS A 25 -11.68 0.73 -1.60
CA HIS A 25 -10.76 -0.35 -1.97
C HIS A 25 -10.06 -0.84 -0.71
N PRO A 26 -9.97 -2.18 -0.48
CA PRO A 26 -9.24 -2.69 0.67
C PRO A 26 -7.86 -2.03 0.66
N SER A 27 -7.56 -1.27 1.71
CA SER A 27 -6.27 -0.61 1.83
C SER A 27 -5.21 -1.70 1.84
N PRO A 28 -4.20 -1.64 0.95
CA PRO A 28 -3.22 -2.70 0.85
C PRO A 28 -2.54 -2.91 2.20
N VAL A 29 -2.42 -4.17 2.61
CA VAL A 29 -1.83 -4.53 3.90
C VAL A 29 -0.35 -4.11 3.89
N LEU A 30 0.05 -3.33 4.90
CA LEU A 30 1.44 -2.88 5.04
C LEU A 30 2.22 -3.87 5.89
N ARG A 31 3.36 -4.35 5.39
CA ARG A 31 4.27 -5.29 6.07
C ARG A 31 5.34 -4.59 6.93
N ILE A 32 5.01 -3.41 7.47
CA ILE A 32 5.94 -2.60 8.28
C ILE A 32 6.40 -3.35 9.52
N ARG A 33 5.47 -4.06 10.20
CA ARG A 33 5.77 -4.82 11.40
C ARG A 33 6.79 -5.93 11.13
N GLU A 34 6.57 -6.71 10.08
CA GLU A 34 7.46 -7.79 9.67
C GLU A 34 8.87 -7.28 9.37
N LEU A 35 8.98 -6.23 8.55
CA LEU A 35 10.26 -5.61 8.21
C LEU A 35 10.98 -5.03 9.44
N ARG A 36 10.23 -4.46 10.39
CA ARG A 36 10.74 -3.92 11.64
C ARG A 36 11.30 -5.03 12.53
N GLU A 37 10.55 -6.11 12.70
CA GLU A 37 10.91 -7.26 13.55
C GLU A 37 12.10 -8.02 12.97
N ALA A 38 12.16 -8.21 11.64
CA ALA A 38 13.32 -8.80 10.94
C ALA A 38 14.62 -8.01 11.17
N LYS A 39 14.53 -6.72 11.51
CA LYS A 39 15.68 -5.84 11.82
C LYS A 39 15.92 -5.66 13.32
N GLY A 40 15.21 -6.38 14.19
CA GLY A 40 15.35 -6.29 15.65
C GLY A 40 14.98 -4.91 16.22
N LEU A 41 14.08 -4.18 15.56
CA LEU A 41 13.69 -2.83 15.97
C LEU A 41 12.42 -2.85 16.81
N SER A 42 12.36 -2.09 17.91
CA SER A 42 11.10 -1.74 18.56
C SER A 42 10.35 -0.67 17.77
N GLN A 43 9.07 -0.44 18.08
CA GLN A 43 8.29 0.64 17.47
C GLN A 43 8.93 2.01 17.74
N GLU A 44 9.44 2.23 18.95
CA GLU A 44 10.13 3.46 19.37
C GLU A 44 11.44 3.64 18.60
N ARG A 45 12.22 2.57 18.41
CA ARG A 45 13.46 2.63 17.64
C ARG A 45 13.22 2.94 16.17
N LEU A 46 12.18 2.35 15.57
CA LEU A 46 11.77 2.69 14.20
C LEU A 46 11.28 4.14 14.12
N ALA A 47 10.45 4.57 15.07
CA ALA A 47 9.92 5.93 15.12
C ALA A 47 11.03 6.98 15.22
N ALA A 48 12.01 6.73 16.09
CA ALA A 48 13.19 7.58 16.23
C ALA A 48 14.00 7.64 14.92
N ARG A 49 14.31 6.49 14.29
CA ARG A 49 15.02 6.44 13.00
C ARG A 49 14.28 7.13 11.85
N ALA A 50 12.95 7.07 11.86
CA ALA A 50 12.11 7.67 10.82
C ALA A 50 11.75 9.14 11.10
N GLU A 51 12.13 9.68 12.27
CA GLU A 51 11.74 11.01 12.75
C GLU A 51 10.21 11.20 12.69
N VAL A 52 9.48 10.26 13.30
CA VAL A 52 8.02 10.29 13.45
C VAL A 52 7.64 9.91 14.87
N ALA A 53 6.40 10.20 15.28
CA ALA A 53 5.91 9.76 16.57
C ALA A 53 5.65 8.24 16.60
N THR A 54 5.89 7.58 17.72
CA THR A 54 5.61 6.14 17.90
C THR A 54 4.15 5.78 17.59
N LYS A 55 3.20 6.66 17.92
CA LYS A 55 1.78 6.50 17.56
C LYS A 55 1.55 6.39 16.04
N THR A 56 2.39 7.03 15.23
CA THR A 56 2.33 6.97 13.77
C THR A 56 2.81 5.61 13.27
N VAL A 57 3.87 5.05 13.87
CA VAL A 57 4.33 3.68 13.59
C VAL A 57 3.24 2.67 13.93
N ARG A 58 2.69 2.74 15.15
CA ARG A 58 1.59 1.85 15.58
C ARG A 58 0.40 1.94 14.62
N ARG A 59 -0.02 3.16 14.25
CA ARG A 59 -1.11 3.37 13.28
C ARG A 59 -0.82 2.71 11.94
N ALA A 60 0.39 2.88 11.41
CA ALA A 60 0.77 2.29 10.13
C ALA A 60 0.78 0.74 10.19
N GLU A 61 1.26 0.17 11.30
CA GLU A 61 1.28 -1.29 11.52
C GLU A 61 -0.12 -1.89 11.69
N THR A 62 -1.08 -1.13 12.22
CA THR A 62 -2.48 -1.59 12.38
C THR A 62 -3.36 -1.28 11.17
N GLY A 63 -2.78 -0.92 10.02
CA GLY A 63 -3.55 -0.62 8.79
C GLY A 63 -4.24 0.74 8.77
N GLY A 64 -3.86 1.65 9.67
CA GLY A 64 -4.36 3.02 9.66
C GLY A 64 -3.71 3.86 8.56
N SER A 65 -4.48 4.81 8.02
CA SER A 65 -3.99 5.71 6.97
C SER A 65 -2.86 6.61 7.48
N VAL A 66 -1.77 6.68 6.72
CA VAL A 66 -0.62 7.55 6.94
C VAL A 66 -0.23 8.22 5.62
N SER A 67 0.37 9.40 5.70
CA SER A 67 0.77 10.13 4.51
C SER A 67 1.85 9.40 3.70
N SER A 68 1.91 9.63 2.39
CA SER A 68 2.98 9.14 1.53
C SER A 68 4.37 9.54 2.04
N ARG A 69 4.51 10.79 2.53
CA ARG A 69 5.75 11.28 3.16
C ARG A 69 6.15 10.44 4.38
N THR A 70 5.19 10.04 5.20
CA THR A 70 5.42 9.15 6.34
C THR A 70 5.87 7.76 5.89
N LEU A 71 5.22 7.19 4.86
CA LEU A 71 5.63 5.90 4.30
C LEU A 71 7.07 5.94 3.78
N THR A 72 7.45 7.00 3.06
CA THR A 72 8.84 7.18 2.59
C THR A 72 9.84 7.25 3.73
N LYS A 73 9.52 7.97 4.82
CA LYS A 73 10.36 8.03 6.02
C LYS A 73 10.54 6.66 6.67
N LEU A 74 9.45 5.90 6.81
CA LEU A 74 9.48 4.54 7.37
C LEU A 74 10.28 3.58 6.49
N ALA A 75 10.08 3.61 5.17
CA ALA A 75 10.85 2.81 4.21
C ALA A 75 12.35 3.10 4.31
N ARG A 76 12.73 4.39 4.35
CA ARG A 76 14.13 4.81 4.52
C ARG A 76 14.72 4.33 5.86
N ALA A 77 13.99 4.46 6.95
CA ALA A 77 14.42 4.00 8.27
C ALA A 77 14.55 2.47 8.36
N LEU A 78 13.73 1.76 7.60
CA LEU A 78 13.83 0.31 7.39
C LEU A 78 14.88 -0.05 6.34
N GLY A 79 15.44 0.89 5.57
CA GLY A 79 16.40 0.58 4.50
C GLY A 79 15.80 -0.26 3.38
N VAL A 80 14.55 -0.01 3.02
CA VAL A 80 13.83 -0.66 1.90
C VAL A 80 13.23 0.41 0.97
N GLN A 81 12.80 0.03 -0.23
CA GLN A 81 12.04 0.92 -1.09
C GLN A 81 10.58 1.08 -0.59
N PRO A 82 9.91 2.21 -0.83
CA PRO A 82 8.51 2.40 -0.42
C PRO A 82 7.55 1.33 -0.94
N GLY A 83 7.80 0.77 -2.12
CA GLY A 83 7.01 -0.31 -2.71
C GLY A 83 7.10 -1.62 -1.92
N GLU A 84 8.19 -1.86 -1.19
CA GLU A 84 8.39 -3.07 -0.38
C GLU A 84 7.58 -3.04 0.93
N LEU A 85 7.07 -1.86 1.32
CA LEU A 85 6.19 -1.75 2.48
C LEU A 85 4.84 -2.45 2.25
N PHE A 86 4.45 -2.66 0.99
CA PHE A 86 3.19 -3.27 0.65
C PHE A 86 3.33 -4.80 0.58
N ALA A 87 2.33 -5.49 1.14
CA ALA A 87 2.07 -6.87 0.78
C ALA A 87 1.95 -6.98 -0.74
N ARG A 88 2.80 -7.79 -1.37
CA ARG A 88 2.45 -8.34 -2.68
C ARG A 88 1.15 -9.08 -2.39
N PRO A 89 0.04 -8.79 -3.09
CA PRO A 89 -1.09 -9.70 -3.03
C PRO A 89 -0.51 -11.07 -3.35
N ASP A 90 -0.75 -12.03 -2.47
CA ASP A 90 -0.31 -13.40 -2.69
C ASP A 90 -0.68 -13.74 -4.14
N ARG A 91 0.33 -14.05 -4.96
CA ARG A 91 0.06 -14.63 -6.28
C ARG A 91 -0.37 -16.07 -6.02
N GLU A 92 -1.53 -16.24 -5.41
CA GLU A 92 -2.20 -17.50 -5.19
C GLU A 92 -3.55 -17.40 -5.91
N ALA A 93 -3.92 -18.29 -6.82
CA ALA A 93 -3.32 -19.55 -7.21
C ALA A 93 -3.47 -19.71 -8.74
N SER A 94 -2.56 -20.49 -9.34
CA SER A 94 -2.74 -21.03 -10.69
C SER A 94 -4.03 -21.83 -10.81
#